data_AF-D0RPC8-F1
#
_entry.id   AF-D0RPC8-F1
#
_cell.length_a   1.000
_cell.length_b   1.000
_cell.length_c   1.000
_cell.angle_alpha   90.00
_cell.angle_beta   90.00
_cell.angle_gamma   90.00
#
_symmetry.space_group_name_H-M   'P 1'
#
loop_
_entity.id
_entity.type
_entity.pdbx_description
1 polymer ?
#
loop_
_entity_poly.entity_id
_entity_poly.type
_entity_poly.pdbx_seq_one_letter_code
_entity_poly.pdbx_strand_id
1 'polypeptide(L)'
;MLLFSNQSFANIYGIDCSNKKGTTKWVYSFKRKAIVLYEQDSKKTKVKFEIKKETPSFLEAKGTLNDFKTTVTFDIGKKEVTVLQSAIQGKNYFMQCSEPKVLKQE
;
A
#
# COMPACT_ATOMS: atom_id res chain seq x y z
N MET A 1 -1.03 -3.09 26.61
CA MET A 1 -2.19 -2.71 25.77
C MET A 1 -1.87 -1.34 25.19
N LEU A 2 -1.39 -1.27 23.94
CA LEU A 2 -1.02 0.00 23.32
C LEU A 2 -2.31 0.70 22.85
N LEU A 3 -2.70 1.74 23.58
CA LEU A 3 -3.75 2.67 23.21
C LEU A 3 -3.23 3.51 22.04
N PHE A 4 -3.61 3.14 20.81
CA PHE A 4 -3.44 4.02 19.66
C PHE A 4 -4.37 5.22 19.84
N SER A 5 -3.82 6.38 20.17
CA SER A 5 -4.55 7.63 20.22
C SER A 5 -5.14 7.95 18.84
N ASN A 6 -6.37 8.47 18.83
CA ASN A 6 -7.13 8.83 17.62
C ASN A 6 -6.41 9.77 16.63
N GLN A 7 -5.26 10.33 16.99
CA GLN A 7 -4.42 11.18 16.13
C GLN A 7 -3.69 10.40 15.01
N SER A 8 -3.45 9.10 15.17
CA SER A 8 -2.65 8.32 14.22
C SER A 8 -3.34 8.13 12.85
N PHE A 9 -4.67 8.04 12.81
CA PHE A 9 -5.41 7.67 11.60
C PHE A 9 -5.41 8.75 10.50
N ALA A 10 -5.13 10.00 10.85
CA ALA A 10 -5.17 11.13 9.91
C ALA A 10 -3.89 11.25 9.06
N ASN A 11 -2.77 10.76 9.57
CA ASN A 11 -1.47 10.91 8.94
C ASN A 11 -1.42 10.31 7.53
N ILE A 12 -0.51 10.85 6.74
CA ILE A 12 -0.11 10.30 5.45
C ILE A 12 1.20 9.56 5.65
N TYR A 13 1.19 8.27 5.33
CA TYR A 13 2.32 7.38 5.49
C TYR A 13 2.92 7.02 4.15
N GLY A 14 4.25 6.93 4.10
CA GLY A 14 5.03 6.43 2.96
C GLY A 14 5.65 5.08 3.31
N ILE A 15 5.65 4.16 2.34
CA ILE A 15 6.30 2.86 2.44
C ILE A 15 7.07 2.60 1.15
N ASP A 16 8.33 2.19 1.28
CA ASP A 16 9.14 1.72 0.17
C ASP A 16 9.22 0.19 0.22
N CYS A 17 8.95 -0.49 -0.89
CA CYS A 17 8.99 -1.94 -0.98
C CYS A 17 9.87 -2.41 -2.13
N SER A 18 10.57 -3.53 -1.95
CA SER A 18 11.48 -4.09 -2.94
C SER A 18 11.50 -5.62 -2.93
N ASN A 19 11.87 -6.20 -4.07
CA ASN A 19 12.26 -7.59 -4.19
C ASN A 19 13.33 -7.71 -5.29
N LYS A 20 13.72 -8.94 -5.65
CA LYS A 20 14.70 -9.18 -6.73
C LYS A 20 14.25 -8.68 -8.12
N LYS A 21 12.96 -8.39 -8.32
CA LYS A 21 12.37 -8.03 -9.62
C LYS A 21 12.11 -6.53 -9.78
N GLY A 22 12.11 -5.75 -8.71
CA GLY A 22 11.79 -4.32 -8.81
C GLY A 22 11.57 -3.63 -7.47
N THR A 23 11.15 -2.38 -7.55
CA THR A 23 10.86 -1.51 -6.41
C THR A 23 9.51 -0.81 -6.58
N THR A 24 8.83 -0.56 -5.47
CA THR A 24 7.58 0.22 -5.45
C THR A 24 7.60 1.18 -4.27
N LYS A 25 6.98 2.35 -4.44
CA LYS A 25 6.73 3.30 -3.36
C LYS A 25 5.24 3.55 -3.23
N TRP A 26 4.76 3.45 -2.01
CA TRP A 26 3.35 3.54 -1.68
C TRP A 26 3.10 4.66 -0.69
N VAL A 27 1.94 5.30 -0.83
CA VAL A 27 1.46 6.33 0.08
C VAL A 27 0.05 5.99 0.51
N TYR A 28 -0.24 5.94 1.80
CA TYR A 28 -1.58 5.64 2.30
C TYR A 28 -2.03 6.57 3.42
N SER A 29 -3.34 6.63 3.61
CA SER A 29 -3.99 7.31 4.73
C SER A 29 -5.27 6.57 5.10
N PHE A 30 -5.39 6.19 6.37
CA PHE A 30 -6.58 5.52 6.89
C PHE A 30 -7.78 6.47 6.91
N LYS A 31 -7.59 7.74 7.27
CA LYS A 31 -8.62 8.78 7.19
C LYS A 31 -9.15 8.97 5.77
N ARG A 32 -8.27 8.95 4.76
CA ARG A 32 -8.67 9.09 3.35
C ARG A 32 -9.15 7.77 2.73
N LYS A 33 -9.08 6.65 3.46
CA LYS A 33 -9.42 5.29 3.00
C LYS A 33 -8.78 4.95 1.65
N ALA A 34 -7.53 5.35 1.47
CA ALA A 34 -6.85 5.22 0.20
C ALA A 34 -5.38 4.87 0.35
N ILE A 35 -4.88 4.11 -0.62
CA ILE A 35 -3.46 3.87 -0.85
C ILE A 35 -3.13 4.18 -2.31
N VAL A 36 -1.95 4.71 -2.57
CA VAL A 36 -1.50 5.15 -3.88
C VAL A 36 -0.17 4.50 -4.18
N LEU A 37 -0.09 3.78 -5.31
CA LEU A 37 1.18 3.40 -5.93
C LEU A 37 1.79 4.67 -6.53
N TYR A 38 2.69 5.30 -5.79
CA TYR A 38 3.28 6.57 -6.20
C TYR A 38 4.34 6.37 -7.29
N GLU A 39 5.19 5.36 -7.11
CA GLU A 39 6.32 5.07 -8.00
C GLU A 39 6.52 3.56 -8.13
N GLN A 40 6.87 3.10 -9.32
CA GLN A 40 7.28 1.72 -9.59
C GLN A 40 8.53 1.73 -10.47
N ASP A 41 9.58 1.03 -10.05
CA ASP A 41 10.85 0.92 -10.76
C ASP A 41 11.41 2.30 -11.19
N SER A 42 11.41 3.24 -10.23
CA SER A 42 11.83 4.64 -10.38
C SER A 42 10.98 5.48 -11.35
N LYS A 43 9.85 4.97 -11.83
CA LYS A 43 8.89 5.71 -12.68
C LYS A 43 7.66 6.11 -11.85
N LYS A 44 7.26 7.37 -11.93
CA LYS A 44 6.06 7.87 -11.26
C LYS A 44 4.81 7.28 -11.93
N THR A 45 3.97 6.64 -11.13
CA THR A 45 2.77 5.91 -11.60
C THR A 45 1.48 6.55 -11.08
N LYS A 46 1.45 6.95 -9.81
CA LYS A 46 0.31 7.62 -9.14
C LYS A 46 -1.05 6.93 -9.33
N VAL A 47 -1.12 5.61 -9.12
CA VAL A 47 -2.38 4.86 -9.21
C VAL A 47 -3.02 4.72 -7.83
N LYS A 48 -4.28 5.13 -7.69
CA LYS A 48 -5.04 5.07 -6.43
C LYS A 48 -5.81 3.76 -6.31
N PHE A 49 -5.80 3.20 -5.11
CA PHE A 49 -6.62 2.09 -4.66
C PHE A 49 -7.41 2.51 -3.42
N GLU A 50 -8.63 2.01 -3.30
CA GLU A 50 -9.52 2.27 -2.18
C GLU A 50 -9.37 1.19 -1.13
N ILE A 51 -9.15 1.57 0.13
CA ILE A 51 -9.03 0.64 1.25
C ILE A 51 -10.42 0.08 1.56
N LYS A 52 -10.54 -1.25 1.52
CA LYS A 52 -11.78 -1.99 1.80
C LYS A 52 -11.79 -2.64 3.18
N LYS A 53 -10.62 -3.00 3.70
CA LYS A 53 -10.45 -3.57 5.05
C LYS A 53 -9.18 -3.02 5.66
N GLU A 54 -9.21 -2.76 6.96
CA GLU A 54 -8.04 -2.33 7.70
C GLU A 54 -8.10 -2.82 9.15
N THR A 55 -6.94 -3.10 9.71
CA THR A 55 -6.68 -3.28 11.13
C THR A 55 -5.39 -2.50 11.46
N PRO A 56 -4.99 -2.36 12.73
CA PRO A 56 -3.76 -1.66 13.09
C PRO A 56 -2.49 -2.21 12.41
N SER A 57 -2.49 -3.49 11.99
CA SER A 57 -1.33 -4.14 11.36
C SER A 57 -1.57 -4.60 9.93
N PHE A 58 -2.71 -4.26 9.32
CA PHE A 58 -3.08 -4.80 8.01
C PHE A 58 -3.98 -3.83 7.24
N LEU A 59 -3.83 -3.79 5.91
CA LEU A 59 -4.85 -3.21 5.03
C LEU A 59 -5.01 -3.99 3.73
N GLU A 60 -6.23 -4.02 3.21
CA GLU A 60 -6.59 -4.54 1.89
C GLU A 60 -7.25 -3.40 1.11
N ALA A 61 -6.75 -3.14 -0.09
CA ALA A 61 -7.25 -2.12 -0.99
C ALA A 61 -7.53 -2.69 -2.39
N LYS A 62 -8.48 -2.09 -3.09
CA LYS A 62 -8.90 -2.51 -4.44
C LYS A 62 -8.89 -1.33 -5.40
N GLY A 63 -8.56 -1.62 -6.66
CA GLY A 63 -8.49 -0.62 -7.72
C GLY A 63 -8.14 -1.26 -9.06
N THR A 64 -7.67 -0.43 -9.99
CA THR A 64 -7.28 -0.87 -11.34
C THR A 64 -5.85 -0.46 -11.61
N LEU A 65 -5.01 -1.38 -12.08
CA LEU A 65 -3.63 -1.15 -12.48
C LEU A 65 -3.41 -1.79 -13.84
N ASN A 66 -3.01 -1.00 -14.84
CA ASN A 66 -2.87 -1.45 -16.24
C ASN A 66 -4.14 -2.17 -16.74
N ASP A 67 -5.30 -1.55 -16.53
CA ASP A 67 -6.64 -2.07 -16.90
C ASP A 67 -7.09 -3.36 -16.20
N PHE A 68 -6.29 -3.90 -15.28
CA PHE A 68 -6.65 -5.08 -14.50
C PHE A 68 -7.15 -4.73 -13.11
N LYS A 69 -8.28 -5.33 -12.72
CA LYS A 69 -8.75 -5.29 -11.33
C LYS A 69 -7.65 -5.87 -10.44
N THR A 70 -7.25 -5.08 -9.46
CA THR A 70 -6.07 -5.33 -8.65
C THR A 70 -6.44 -5.22 -7.18
N THR A 71 -6.03 -6.21 -6.40
CA THR A 71 -6.08 -6.19 -4.95
C THR A 71 -4.67 -5.97 -4.43
N VAL A 72 -4.52 -4.97 -3.56
CA VAL A 72 -3.27 -4.63 -2.87
C VAL A 72 -3.48 -4.96 -1.41
N THR A 73 -2.62 -5.80 -0.85
CA THR A 73 -2.65 -6.19 0.55
C THR A 73 -1.33 -5.81 1.19
N PHE A 74 -1.41 -5.07 2.28
CA PHE A 74 -0.26 -4.73 3.12
C PHE A 74 -0.41 -5.41 4.47
N ASP A 75 0.56 -6.24 4.82
CA ASP A 75 0.75 -6.73 6.18
C ASP A 75 1.83 -5.86 6.82
N ILE A 76 1.40 -4.86 7.60
CA ILE A 76 2.29 -3.89 8.26
C ILE A 76 3.13 -4.60 9.33
N GLY A 77 2.57 -5.62 9.99
CA GLY A 77 3.27 -6.41 11.00
C GLY A 77 4.43 -7.21 10.41
N LYS A 78 4.25 -7.78 9.22
CA LYS A 78 5.30 -8.49 8.48
C LYS A 78 6.14 -7.61 7.58
N LYS A 79 5.74 -6.36 7.38
CA LYS A 79 6.34 -5.41 6.43
C LYS A 79 6.32 -5.98 5.01
N GLU A 80 5.17 -6.47 4.58
CA GLU A 80 5.00 -7.07 3.26
C GLU A 80 3.89 -6.40 2.47
N VAL A 81 4.09 -6.28 1.16
CA VAL A 81 3.03 -5.95 0.20
C VAL A 81 2.84 -7.10 -0.77
N THR A 82 1.58 -7.40 -1.02
CA THR A 82 1.11 -8.33 -2.05
C THR A 82 0.22 -7.57 -3.02
N VAL A 83 0.49 -7.70 -4.31
CA VAL A 83 -0.33 -7.14 -5.37
C VAL A 83 -0.79 -8.28 -6.27
N LEU A 84 -2.10 -8.45 -6.37
CA LEU A 84 -2.74 -9.51 -7.15
C LEU A 84 -3.66 -8.92 -8.21
N GLN A 85 -3.48 -9.31 -9.45
CA GLN A 85 -4.32 -8.90 -10.58
C GLN A 85 -5.23 -10.05 -11.00
N SER A 86 -6.52 -9.78 -11.20
CA SER A 86 -7.53 -10.82 -11.45
C SER A 86 -7.58 -11.31 -12.91
N ALA A 87 -6.49 -11.20 -13.67
CA ALA A 87 -6.42 -11.53 -15.09
C ALA A 87 -5.36 -12.60 -15.35
N ILE A 88 -5.56 -13.45 -16.36
CA ILE A 88 -4.60 -14.50 -16.76
C ILE A 88 -3.24 -13.90 -17.13
N GLN A 89 -3.23 -12.76 -17.80
CA GLN A 89 -2.03 -11.99 -18.13
C GLN A 89 -1.62 -10.99 -17.03
N GLY A 90 -2.36 -10.98 -15.92
CA GLY A 90 -2.09 -10.13 -14.78
C GLY A 90 -0.77 -10.49 -14.11
N LYS A 91 -0.16 -9.51 -13.45
CA LYS A 91 1.09 -9.67 -12.72
C LYS A 91 0.82 -9.73 -11.22
N ASN A 92 1.22 -10.82 -10.61
CA ASN A 92 1.22 -10.98 -9.16
C ASN A 92 2.63 -10.78 -8.63
N TYR A 93 2.79 -9.94 -7.60
CA TYR A 93 4.09 -9.74 -6.98
C TYR A 93 3.98 -9.52 -5.47
N PHE A 94 5.05 -9.93 -4.80
CA PHE A 94 5.21 -9.93 -3.36
C PHE A 94 6.54 -9.23 -3.05
N MET A 95 6.52 -8.26 -2.14
CA MET A 95 7.69 -7.45 -1.83
C MET A 95 7.81 -7.22 -0.34
N GLN A 96 9.05 -7.16 0.13
CA GLN A 96 9.38 -6.73 1.48
C GLN A 96 9.39 -5.20 1.52
N CYS A 97 8.97 -4.62 2.62
CA CYS A 97 8.75 -3.20 2.78
C CYS A 97 9.58 -2.64 3.95
N SER A 98 9.88 -1.35 3.88
CA SER A 98 10.37 -0.59 5.01
C SER A 98 9.25 -0.34 6.03
N GLU A 99 9.62 0.13 7.22
CA GLU A 99 8.64 0.61 8.19
C GLU A 99 7.91 1.86 7.64
N PRO A 100 6.60 1.99 7.91
CA PRO A 100 5.85 3.17 7.49
C PRO A 100 6.44 4.45 8.08
N LYS A 101 6.78 5.40 7.21
CA LYS A 101 7.25 6.74 7.61
C LYS A 101 6.12 7.74 7.50
N VAL A 102 5.92 8.57 8.53
CA VAL A 102 5.00 9.72 8.43
C VAL A 102 5.58 10.73 7.45
N LEU A 103 4.87 10.95 6.34
CA LEU A 103 5.21 11.96 5.34
C LEU A 103 4.56 13.31 5.66
N LYS A 104 3.36 13.27 6.24
CA LYS A 104 2.62 14.46 6.64
C LYS A 104 1.67 14.12 7.79
N GLN A 105 1.61 15.00 8.78
CA GLN A 105 0.57 15.00 9.81
C GLN A 105 -0.66 15.76 9.31
N GLU A 106 -1.84 15.22 9.59
CA GLU A 106 -3.13 15.88 9.30
C GLU A 106 -3.94 16.15 10.56
#